data_AF-A0A524DTC5-F1
#
_entry.id   AF-A0A524DTC5-F1
#
_cell.length_a   1.000
_cell.length_b   1.000
_cell.length_c   1.000
_cell.angle_alpha   90.00
_cell.angle_beta   90.00
_cell.angle_gamma   90.00
#
_symmetry.space_group_name_H-M   'P 1'
#
loop_
_entity.id
_entity.type
_entity.pdbx_description
1 polymer ?
#
loop_
_entity_poly.entity_id
_entity_poly.type
_entity_poly.pdbx_seq_one_letter_code
_entity_poly.pdbx_strand_id
1 'polypeptide(L)'
;MESCHSVPCARKQRASLSVFRENSDSDMKGRPFLLYERLSDDYRIIREQQFWRLRRMEKRKVVNLGLSLVGPIALIVLLTMPIGPLAGGLGILQPWGGIFDVGRGLNAPVEERITVPGIYPDTQILIDHYGVPHIYAPTVASAYFALGYMHARDRLFQMVIQKHLAAGRVSEIVGGYANSSDKIYRTIGLQRTAEKTLDWYVEHADTIPEAAYALELMTSQVNGINAFMDSMTSETRPIEFVLLGIEPEPWTLQDMFLGASFITWSLTGDFDDLIRLWLRDHIQNETMYEELYPTLMPYLSYVVSEQTYLNLEDYPDAPGGHPAAPAQSTGEDAKLAAIAEDKLESLLATILPVVDPFGLKGEFGSNNWAVSGSRTATGSPLLCNDPHMPLTVPNLVYEAHLSVPDELNVMGVTLPGLPSVEAGFNDYIAWGFTNGGHDVLDIFAEEL
;
A
#
# COMPACT_ATOMS: atom_id res chain seq x y z
N MET A 1 37.98 53.96 -8.46
CA MET A 1 36.92 54.32 -7.50
C MET A 1 36.97 53.24 -6.43
N GLU A 2 37.90 53.34 -5.47
CA GLU A 2 37.73 54.05 -4.17
C GLU A 2 36.53 53.49 -3.39
N SER A 3 36.61 53.06 -2.13
CA SER A 3 37.53 53.43 -1.04
C SER A 3 37.50 52.43 0.13
N CYS A 4 38.61 52.41 0.86
CA CYS A 4 38.87 51.81 2.18
C CYS A 4 37.87 52.18 3.30
N HIS A 5 37.85 51.34 4.36
CA HIS A 5 38.01 51.66 5.80
C HIS A 5 37.47 50.50 6.66
N SER A 6 37.88 50.19 7.89
CA SER A 6 39.13 50.23 8.65
C SER A 6 38.83 49.55 10.00
N VAL A 7 39.80 48.85 10.57
CA VAL A 7 39.81 48.21 11.91
C VAL A 7 39.59 49.22 13.05
N PRO A 8 39.17 48.77 14.24
CA PRO A 8 39.89 49.23 15.43
C PRO A 8 40.26 48.11 16.42
N CYS A 9 41.44 48.29 16.99
CA CYS A 9 42.04 47.54 18.08
C CYS A 9 42.10 48.44 19.34
N ALA A 10 42.17 47.79 20.52
CA ALA A 10 42.86 48.19 21.76
C ALA A 10 42.03 48.64 23.01
N ARG A 11 42.23 47.87 24.10
CA ARG A 11 42.71 48.32 25.44
C ARG A 11 42.94 47.07 26.33
N LYS A 12 44.17 46.62 26.62
CA LYS A 12 45.20 47.04 27.61
C LYS A 12 44.74 47.07 29.09
N GLN A 13 45.19 46.09 29.88
CA GLN A 13 45.57 46.19 31.31
C GLN A 13 46.72 45.19 31.57
N ARG A 14 47.99 45.58 31.37
CA ARG A 14 49.01 45.91 32.41
C ARG A 14 49.08 44.94 33.60
N ALA A 15 50.03 44.01 33.53
CA ALA A 15 50.65 43.36 34.67
C ALA A 15 51.84 44.21 35.17
N SER A 16 51.88 44.50 36.47
CA SER A 16 53.01 45.14 37.13
C SER A 16 53.83 44.10 37.88
N LEU A 17 55.06 43.86 37.42
CA LEU A 17 56.14 43.22 38.17
C LEU A 17 56.89 44.32 38.92
N SER A 18 56.94 44.22 40.25
CA SER A 18 57.79 45.06 41.10
C SER A 18 58.74 44.19 41.92
N VAL A 19 60.01 44.54 41.77
CA VAL A 19 61.25 43.98 42.33
C VAL A 19 61.48 44.46 43.76
N PHE A 20 62.00 43.59 44.65
CA PHE A 20 62.81 43.89 45.86
C PHE A 20 63.56 42.59 46.20
N ARG A 21 64.88 42.38 46.11
CA ARG A 21 66.11 43.05 46.59
C ARG A 21 66.31 43.01 48.13
N GLU A 22 67.22 42.11 48.52
CA GLU A 22 68.27 42.12 49.58
C GLU A 22 68.03 42.73 50.98
N ASN A 23 68.37 41.93 52.01
CA ASN A 23 69.27 42.20 53.17
C ASN A 23 68.84 41.35 54.39
N SER A 24 69.63 40.39 54.86
CA SER A 24 70.75 40.48 55.83
C SER A 24 70.33 40.96 57.24
N ASP A 25 70.48 40.06 58.21
CA ASP A 25 70.70 40.21 59.66
C ASP A 25 70.17 41.46 60.40
N SER A 26 69.30 41.24 61.39
CA SER A 26 69.65 41.31 62.83
C SER A 26 68.40 41.48 63.72
N ASP A 27 68.35 40.66 64.75
CA ASP A 27 67.93 40.95 66.13
C ASP A 27 66.63 41.76 66.38
N MET A 28 65.58 41.10 66.88
CA MET A 28 65.05 41.38 68.22
C MET A 28 63.90 40.45 68.61
N LYS A 29 64.03 39.99 69.84
CA LYS A 29 63.11 39.21 70.69
C LYS A 29 61.71 39.82 70.77
N GLY A 30 60.70 38.94 70.77
CA GLY A 30 59.53 39.09 71.64
C GLY A 30 58.15 39.07 70.95
N ARG A 31 57.39 38.02 71.28
CA ARG A 31 55.91 37.83 71.14
C ARG A 31 55.38 37.17 69.86
N PRO A 32 55.51 35.83 69.71
CA PRO A 32 54.79 35.06 68.70
C PRO A 32 53.75 34.17 69.39
N PHE A 33 52.54 34.63 69.69
CA PHE A 33 51.48 33.68 70.08
C PHE A 33 50.05 34.12 69.73
N LEU A 34 49.76 35.43 69.63
CA LEU A 34 48.40 35.90 69.33
C LEU A 34 48.10 36.16 67.84
N LEU A 35 49.11 36.15 66.95
CA LEU A 35 48.88 36.25 65.50
C LEU A 35 48.61 34.89 64.83
N TYR A 36 49.09 33.80 65.42
CA TYR A 36 49.04 32.46 64.81
C TYR A 36 47.66 31.81 64.92
N GLU A 37 46.92 32.02 66.02
CA GLU A 37 45.54 31.53 66.17
C GLU A 37 44.55 32.27 65.27
N ARG A 38 44.71 33.59 65.09
CA ARG A 38 43.82 34.36 64.20
C ARG A 38 44.06 34.03 62.72
N LEU A 39 45.33 33.86 62.34
CA LEU A 39 45.69 33.42 60.98
C LEU A 39 45.27 31.97 60.70
N SER A 40 45.24 31.08 61.69
CA SER A 40 44.84 29.68 61.50
C SER A 40 43.33 29.52 61.33
N ASP A 41 42.52 30.27 62.08
CA ASP A 41 41.07 30.30 61.93
C ASP A 41 40.64 30.95 60.62
N ASP A 42 41.27 32.08 60.22
CA ASP A 42 41.03 32.70 58.92
C ASP A 42 41.44 31.79 57.75
N TYR A 43 42.57 31.06 57.87
CA TYR A 43 42.96 30.05 56.87
C TYR A 43 41.96 28.90 56.79
N ARG A 44 41.42 28.44 57.93
CA ARG A 44 40.44 27.36 57.98
C ARG A 44 39.11 27.78 57.35
N ILE A 45 38.64 29.00 57.64
CA ILE A 45 37.44 29.59 57.04
C ILE A 45 37.61 29.81 55.54
N ILE A 46 38.75 30.32 55.08
CA ILE A 46 39.03 30.51 53.65
C ILE A 46 39.10 29.16 52.94
N ARG A 47 39.72 28.14 53.54
CA ARG A 47 39.82 26.80 52.97
C ARG A 47 38.46 26.11 52.90
N GLU A 48 37.61 26.24 53.92
CA GLU A 48 36.23 25.75 53.90
C GLU A 48 35.38 26.50 52.88
N GLN A 49 35.49 27.83 52.80
CA GLN A 49 34.77 28.62 51.79
C GLN A 49 35.23 28.29 50.37
N GLN A 50 36.53 28.08 50.14
CA GLN A 50 37.05 27.63 48.85
C GLN A 50 36.59 26.20 48.53
N PHE A 51 36.59 25.29 49.50
CA PHE A 51 36.08 23.93 49.35
C PHE A 51 34.59 23.93 48.97
N TRP A 52 33.75 24.69 49.68
CA TRP A 52 32.34 24.83 49.35
C TRP A 52 32.10 25.55 48.03
N ARG A 53 32.92 26.54 47.65
CA ARG A 53 32.87 27.19 46.32
C ARG A 53 33.22 26.21 45.20
N LEU A 54 34.29 25.43 45.35
CA LEU A 54 34.70 24.40 44.38
C LEU A 54 33.62 23.33 44.22
N ARG A 55 33.08 22.82 45.33
CA ARG A 55 31.97 21.85 45.33
C ARG A 55 30.69 22.41 44.69
N ARG A 56 30.41 23.70 44.89
CA ARG A 56 29.25 24.39 44.26
C ARG A 56 29.48 24.63 42.77
N MET A 57 30.71 24.92 42.36
CA MET A 57 31.08 25.02 40.94
C MET A 57 31.04 23.65 40.25
N GLU A 58 31.51 22.58 40.89
CA GLU A 58 31.38 21.21 40.40
C GLU A 58 29.92 20.78 40.29
N LYS A 59 29.11 20.99 41.34
CA LYS A 59 27.66 20.74 41.28
C LYS A 59 26.99 21.52 40.15
N ARG A 60 27.37 22.79 39.94
CA ARG A 60 26.81 23.62 38.86
C ARG A 60 27.27 23.14 37.48
N LYS A 61 28.51 22.67 37.33
CA LYS A 61 29.00 22.04 36.09
C LYS A 61 28.26 20.74 35.79
N VAL A 62 28.02 19.90 36.80
CA VAL A 62 27.25 18.64 36.64
C VAL A 62 25.79 18.93 36.29
N VAL A 63 25.15 19.92 36.94
CA VAL A 63 23.78 20.34 36.63
C VAL A 63 23.69 20.96 35.23
N ASN A 64 24.65 21.81 34.84
CA ASN A 64 24.68 22.39 33.51
C ASN A 64 24.93 21.33 32.43
N LEU A 65 25.79 20.34 32.70
CA LEU A 65 26.00 19.20 31.81
C LEU A 65 24.72 18.38 31.65
N GLY A 66 24.05 18.05 32.76
CA GLY A 66 22.75 17.38 32.75
C GLY A 66 21.70 18.15 31.93
N LEU A 67 21.53 19.46 32.19
CA LEU A 67 20.60 20.31 31.45
C LEU A 67 20.98 20.44 29.96
N SER A 68 22.28 20.45 29.63
CA SER A 68 22.75 20.49 28.24
C SER A 68 22.53 19.19 27.47
N LEU A 69 22.32 18.07 28.18
CA LEU A 69 21.97 16.77 27.57
C LEU A 69 20.46 16.60 27.42
N VAL A 70 19.63 17.26 28.24
CA VAL A 70 18.16 17.19 28.13
C VAL A 70 17.66 17.68 26.78
N GLY A 71 18.19 18.80 26.28
CA GLY A 71 17.76 19.35 24.98
C GLY A 71 18.02 18.39 23.80
N PRO A 72 19.27 17.91 23.59
CA PRO A 72 19.58 16.92 22.58
C PRO A 72 18.84 15.60 22.75
N ILE A 73 18.70 15.09 23.98
CA ILE A 73 17.93 13.86 24.23
C ILE A 73 16.46 14.06 23.91
N ALA A 74 15.84 15.18 24.32
CA ALA A 74 14.46 15.49 23.99
C ALA A 74 14.27 15.68 22.48
N LEU A 75 15.23 16.28 21.78
CA LEU A 75 15.22 16.41 20.33
C LEU A 75 15.36 15.05 19.64
N ILE A 76 16.27 14.18 20.10
CA ILE A 76 16.40 12.81 19.62
C ILE A 76 15.09 12.06 19.86
N VAL A 77 14.51 12.13 21.06
CA VAL A 77 13.24 11.49 21.38
C VAL A 77 12.14 11.98 20.46
N LEU A 78 11.95 13.30 20.33
CA LEU A 78 10.96 13.90 19.43
C LEU A 78 11.17 13.50 17.96
N LEU A 79 12.42 13.41 17.51
CA LEU A 79 12.74 12.94 16.17
C LEU A 79 12.68 11.42 16.03
N THR A 80 12.73 10.62 17.10
CA THR A 80 12.50 9.17 17.04
C THR A 80 11.03 8.79 17.23
N MET A 81 10.20 9.70 17.73
CA MET A 81 8.78 9.40 17.97
C MET A 81 8.03 9.33 16.64
N PRO A 82 7.21 8.29 16.41
CA PRO A 82 6.34 8.23 15.24
C PRO A 82 5.32 9.40 15.27
N ILE A 83 5.04 9.96 14.09
CA ILE A 83 4.05 11.04 13.92
C ILE A 83 2.87 10.46 13.14
N GLY A 84 1.84 10.01 13.84
CA GLY A 84 0.71 9.31 13.22
C GLY A 84 1.18 7.96 12.63
N PRO A 85 0.90 7.66 11.36
CA PRO A 85 1.35 6.43 10.71
C PRO A 85 2.82 6.48 10.24
N LEU A 86 3.49 7.64 10.33
CA LEU A 86 4.88 7.77 9.89
C LEU A 86 5.85 7.18 10.92
N ALA A 87 6.85 6.46 10.42
CA ALA A 87 8.03 6.08 11.17
C ALA A 87 8.66 7.30 11.84
N GLY A 88 9.28 7.10 13.01
CA GLY A 88 9.98 8.18 13.71
C GLY A 88 11.01 8.87 12.82
N GLY A 89 10.99 10.20 12.83
CA GLY A 89 11.80 11.08 11.96
C GLY A 89 13.30 10.80 11.81
N LEU A 90 13.98 10.14 12.76
CA LEU A 90 15.40 9.77 12.62
C LEU A 90 15.62 8.59 11.66
N GLY A 91 14.66 7.67 11.52
CA GLY A 91 14.72 6.60 10.52
C GLY A 91 14.47 7.12 9.10
N ILE A 92 13.63 8.16 8.97
CA ILE A 92 13.33 8.81 7.70
C ILE A 92 14.47 9.75 7.28
N LEU A 93 15.01 10.54 8.20
CA LEU A 93 15.97 11.61 7.91
C LEU A 93 17.45 11.17 7.98
N GLN A 94 17.73 9.88 8.14
CA GLN A 94 19.11 9.41 8.16
C GLN A 94 19.79 9.64 6.79
N PRO A 95 20.99 10.26 6.75
CA PRO A 95 21.66 10.59 5.48
C PRO A 95 22.07 9.36 4.65
N TRP A 96 22.16 8.19 5.28
CA TRP A 96 22.57 6.92 4.68
C TRP A 96 21.44 5.90 4.94
N GLY A 97 20.63 5.58 3.91
CA GLY A 97 19.54 4.59 4.04
C GLY A 97 18.17 5.13 4.52
N GLY A 98 17.94 6.44 4.50
CA GLY A 98 16.64 7.10 4.72
C GLY A 98 16.05 7.66 3.42
N ILE A 99 15.13 8.63 3.51
CA ILE A 99 14.47 9.26 2.35
C ILE A 99 15.45 9.85 1.33
N PHE A 100 16.66 10.20 1.75
CA PHE A 100 17.69 10.79 0.91
C PHE A 100 18.36 9.79 -0.04
N ASP A 101 18.24 8.50 0.22
CA ASP A 101 18.87 7.43 -0.57
C ASP A 101 17.85 6.64 -1.42
N VAL A 102 16.56 6.75 -1.06
CA VAL A 102 15.46 6.02 -1.68
C VAL A 102 15.00 6.66 -2.98
N GLY A 103 14.56 5.85 -3.95
CA GLY A 103 13.90 6.33 -5.16
C GLY A 103 14.85 6.95 -6.19
N ARG A 104 16.16 6.72 -6.04
CA ARG A 104 17.19 7.15 -7.00
C ARG A 104 17.23 6.29 -8.28
N GLY A 105 16.36 5.29 -8.39
CA GLY A 105 16.20 4.42 -9.56
C GLY A 105 15.89 5.12 -10.89
N LEU A 106 15.76 6.45 -10.91
CA LEU A 106 15.69 7.26 -12.14
C LEU A 106 16.96 7.19 -13.00
N ASN A 107 18.08 6.69 -12.47
CA ASN A 107 19.32 6.42 -13.22
C ASN A 107 19.46 4.93 -13.57
N ALA A 108 18.38 4.25 -13.93
CA ALA A 108 18.45 2.87 -14.39
C ALA A 108 19.42 2.78 -15.60
N PRO A 109 20.34 1.80 -15.60
CA PRO A 109 21.25 1.64 -16.72
C PRO A 109 20.46 1.26 -17.99
N VAL A 110 21.02 1.59 -19.16
CA VAL A 110 20.41 1.23 -20.46
C VAL A 110 20.30 -0.30 -20.63
N GLU A 111 21.23 -1.05 -20.04
CA GLU A 111 21.20 -2.51 -19.94
C GLU A 111 21.62 -2.90 -18.52
N GLU A 112 20.87 -3.82 -17.91
CA GLU A 112 21.19 -4.42 -16.63
C GLU A 112 21.18 -5.94 -16.76
N ARG A 113 22.11 -6.61 -16.07
CA ARG A 113 22.11 -8.07 -15.91
C ARG A 113 21.94 -8.39 -14.45
N ILE A 114 20.80 -8.96 -14.12
CA ILE A 114 20.44 -9.36 -12.76
C ILE A 114 20.50 -10.88 -12.70
N THR A 115 21.24 -11.41 -11.72
CA THR A 115 21.27 -12.84 -11.45
C THR A 115 20.30 -13.14 -10.32
N VAL A 116 19.25 -13.89 -10.64
CA VAL A 116 18.20 -14.26 -9.69
C VAL A 116 18.05 -15.78 -9.67
N PRO A 117 17.99 -16.43 -8.49
CA PRO A 117 17.69 -17.86 -8.42
C PRO A 117 16.30 -18.18 -9.00
N GLY A 118 16.19 -19.27 -9.77
CA GLY A 118 14.89 -19.80 -10.22
C GLY A 118 14.40 -19.31 -11.58
N ILE A 119 15.14 -18.43 -12.28
CA ILE A 119 14.84 -18.01 -13.65
C ILE A 119 15.83 -18.61 -14.66
N TYR A 120 15.38 -18.91 -15.88
CA TYR A 120 16.28 -19.33 -16.95
C TYR A 120 17.19 -18.16 -17.39
N PRO A 121 18.51 -18.39 -17.62
CA PRO A 121 19.48 -17.34 -17.91
C PRO A 121 19.21 -16.46 -19.15
N ASP A 122 18.45 -16.97 -20.11
CA ASP A 122 18.18 -16.28 -21.39
C ASP A 122 16.90 -15.43 -21.37
N THR A 123 16.28 -15.25 -20.19
CA THR A 123 15.11 -14.38 -20.04
C THR A 123 15.52 -12.90 -20.16
N GLN A 124 14.90 -12.17 -21.08
CA GLN A 124 15.20 -10.77 -21.36
C GLN A 124 13.95 -9.92 -21.19
N ILE A 125 14.10 -8.76 -20.56
CA ILE A 125 13.03 -7.78 -20.40
C ILE A 125 13.45 -6.51 -21.12
N LEU A 126 12.74 -6.15 -22.19
CA LEU A 126 12.93 -4.89 -22.89
C LEU A 126 11.85 -3.92 -22.43
N ILE A 127 12.24 -2.80 -21.83
CA ILE A 127 11.30 -1.77 -21.38
C ILE A 127 11.26 -0.69 -22.46
N ASP A 128 10.08 -0.45 -23.00
CA ASP A 128 9.90 0.54 -24.04
C ASP A 128 9.89 1.99 -23.50
N HIS A 129 9.65 2.96 -24.38
CA HIS A 129 9.63 4.37 -24.00
C HIS A 129 8.47 4.74 -23.06
N TYR A 130 7.39 3.96 -23.04
CA TYR A 130 6.24 4.16 -22.15
C TYR A 130 6.39 3.43 -20.80
N GLY A 131 7.46 2.65 -20.64
CA GLY A 131 7.70 1.84 -19.45
C GLY A 131 7.06 0.46 -19.51
N VAL A 132 6.57 0.02 -20.67
CA VAL A 132 5.95 -1.30 -20.85
C VAL A 132 7.05 -2.37 -20.95
N PRO A 133 7.03 -3.40 -20.08
CA PRO A 133 7.95 -4.52 -20.22
C PRO A 133 7.50 -5.51 -21.30
N HIS A 134 8.39 -5.73 -22.26
CA HIS A 134 8.34 -6.83 -23.22
C HIS A 134 9.27 -7.95 -22.73
N ILE A 135 8.66 -9.01 -22.20
CA ILE A 135 9.33 -10.15 -21.58
C ILE A 135 9.50 -11.24 -22.64
N TYR A 136 10.74 -11.53 -23.00
CA TYR A 136 11.13 -12.63 -23.88
C TYR A 136 11.75 -13.72 -23.02
N ALA A 137 11.11 -14.88 -22.94
CA ALA A 137 11.52 -15.96 -22.06
C ALA A 137 11.57 -17.30 -22.80
N PRO A 138 12.45 -18.23 -22.40
CA PRO A 138 12.54 -19.56 -23.01
C PRO A 138 11.42 -20.51 -22.57
N THR A 139 10.72 -20.20 -21.46
CA THR A 139 9.61 -20.99 -20.93
C THR A 139 8.52 -20.07 -20.38
N VAL A 140 7.27 -20.54 -20.37
CA VAL A 140 6.15 -19.80 -19.77
C VAL A 140 6.38 -19.52 -18.27
N ALA A 141 6.90 -20.49 -17.52
CA ALA A 141 7.27 -20.28 -16.11
C ALA A 141 8.25 -19.09 -15.95
N SER A 142 9.25 -18.97 -16.82
CA SER A 142 10.20 -17.84 -16.78
C SER A 142 9.55 -16.51 -17.16
N ALA A 143 8.58 -16.52 -18.09
CA ALA A 143 7.82 -15.33 -18.45
C ALA A 143 6.97 -14.82 -17.27
N TYR A 144 6.29 -15.71 -16.56
CA TYR A 144 5.49 -15.36 -15.38
C TYR A 144 6.34 -14.98 -14.18
N PHE A 145 7.51 -15.60 -14.00
CA PHE A 145 8.51 -15.15 -13.04
C PHE A 145 8.92 -13.70 -13.32
N ALA A 146 9.30 -13.39 -14.56
CA ALA A 146 9.68 -12.04 -14.95
C ALA A 146 8.52 -11.06 -14.79
N LEU A 147 7.28 -11.46 -15.10
CA LEU A 147 6.09 -10.63 -14.88
C LEU A 147 5.93 -10.28 -13.40
N GLY A 148 6.07 -11.26 -12.51
CA GLY A 148 6.00 -11.04 -11.06
C GLY A 148 7.11 -10.12 -10.55
N TYR A 149 8.33 -10.30 -11.06
CA TYR A 149 9.44 -9.40 -10.75
C TYR A 149 9.14 -7.96 -11.15
N MET A 150 8.56 -7.75 -12.35
CA MET A 150 8.19 -6.43 -12.86
C MET A 150 7.03 -5.80 -12.10
N HIS A 151 5.99 -6.58 -11.77
CA HIS A 151 4.90 -6.15 -10.89
C HIS A 151 5.44 -5.64 -9.56
N ALA A 152 6.33 -6.39 -8.90
CA ALA A 152 6.91 -5.97 -7.65
C ALA A 152 7.81 -4.73 -7.83
N ARG A 153 8.70 -4.73 -8.82
CA ARG A 153 9.59 -3.62 -9.09
C ARG A 153 8.86 -2.29 -9.21
N ASP A 154 7.73 -2.29 -9.92
CA ASP A 154 7.01 -1.07 -10.23
C ASP A 154 5.88 -0.78 -9.23
N ARG A 155 5.28 -1.80 -8.61
CA ARG A 155 4.00 -1.71 -7.85
C ARG A 155 4.00 -2.35 -6.47
N LEU A 156 5.16 -2.74 -5.92
CA LEU A 156 5.20 -3.50 -4.65
C LEU A 156 4.43 -2.83 -3.50
N PHE A 157 4.57 -1.52 -3.29
CA PHE A 157 3.82 -0.85 -2.22
C PHE A 157 2.29 -0.91 -2.44
N GLN A 158 1.84 -0.68 -3.69
CA GLN A 158 0.42 -0.81 -4.06
C GLN A 158 -0.09 -2.22 -3.78
N MET A 159 0.66 -3.25 -4.16
CA MET A 159 0.30 -4.65 -3.93
C MET A 159 0.20 -4.97 -2.44
N VAL A 160 1.17 -4.51 -1.64
CA VAL A 160 1.21 -4.77 -0.19
C VAL A 160 0.06 -4.08 0.54
N ILE A 161 -0.24 -2.81 0.22
CA ILE A 161 -1.35 -2.11 0.88
C ILE A 161 -2.71 -2.71 0.50
N GLN A 162 -2.89 -3.11 -0.76
CA GLN A 162 -4.11 -3.78 -1.23
C GLN A 162 -4.30 -5.15 -0.57
N LYS A 163 -3.22 -5.95 -0.46
CA LYS A 163 -3.22 -7.21 0.32
C LYS A 163 -3.68 -6.98 1.76
N HIS A 164 -3.12 -5.99 2.46
CA HIS A 164 -3.49 -5.71 3.84
C HIS A 164 -4.94 -5.24 3.97
N LEU A 165 -5.43 -4.43 3.03
CA LEU A 165 -6.83 -4.02 2.99
C LEU A 165 -7.76 -5.24 2.82
N ALA A 166 -7.51 -6.07 1.80
CA ALA A 166 -8.31 -7.25 1.51
C ALA A 166 -8.30 -8.28 2.65
N ALA A 167 -7.17 -8.41 3.34
CA ALA A 167 -7.02 -9.27 4.52
C ALA A 167 -7.68 -8.69 5.80
N GLY A 168 -8.11 -7.43 5.77
CA GLY A 168 -8.56 -6.69 6.95
C GLY A 168 -7.46 -6.52 8.00
N ARG A 169 -6.28 -6.10 7.55
CA ARG A 169 -5.04 -5.88 8.32
C ARG A 169 -4.44 -4.49 8.07
N VAL A 170 -5.14 -3.58 7.42
CA VAL A 170 -4.56 -2.27 7.06
C VAL A 170 -4.31 -1.40 8.31
N SER A 171 -5.00 -1.65 9.43
CA SER A 171 -4.71 -0.99 10.71
C SER A 171 -3.32 -1.31 11.28
N GLU A 172 -2.69 -2.41 10.84
CA GLU A 172 -1.29 -2.73 11.19
C GLU A 172 -0.31 -1.71 10.57
N ILE A 173 -0.70 -1.06 9.47
CA ILE A 173 0.12 -0.07 8.75
C ILE A 173 -0.26 1.35 9.17
N VAL A 174 -1.56 1.69 9.17
CA VAL A 174 -2.03 3.08 9.38
C VAL A 174 -2.60 3.33 10.79
N GLY A 175 -2.57 2.33 11.66
CA GLY A 175 -3.08 2.40 13.02
C GLY A 175 -4.61 2.35 13.12
N GLY A 176 -5.13 2.72 14.29
CA GLY A 176 -6.54 2.49 14.65
C GLY A 176 -7.59 3.20 13.80
N TYR A 177 -7.19 4.14 12.93
CA TYR A 177 -8.09 4.79 11.97
C TYR A 177 -8.75 3.78 11.02
N ALA A 178 -8.05 2.69 10.68
CA ALA A 178 -8.56 1.68 9.74
C ALA A 178 -9.26 0.49 10.42
N ASN A 179 -9.50 0.55 11.74
CA ASN A 179 -10.12 -0.55 12.49
C ASN A 179 -11.53 -0.94 11.98
N SER A 180 -12.31 0.03 11.48
CA SER A 180 -13.63 -0.24 10.91
C SER A 180 -13.51 -1.07 9.62
N SER A 181 -12.61 -0.67 8.72
CA SER A 181 -12.33 -1.40 7.47
C SER A 181 -11.88 -2.83 7.76
N ASP A 182 -10.92 -3.00 8.68
CA ASP A 182 -10.39 -4.32 9.04
C ASP A 182 -11.46 -5.27 9.57
N LYS A 183 -12.34 -4.78 10.45
CA LYS A 183 -13.45 -5.58 10.97
C LYS A 183 -14.36 -6.07 9.86
N ILE A 184 -14.64 -5.23 8.86
CA ILE A 184 -15.61 -5.56 7.83
C ILE A 184 -15.02 -6.51 6.79
N TYR A 185 -13.79 -6.28 6.31
CA TYR A 185 -13.12 -7.25 5.42
C TYR A 185 -12.90 -8.61 6.09
N ARG A 186 -12.64 -8.64 7.41
CA ARG A 186 -12.63 -9.90 8.18
C ARG A 186 -14.00 -10.55 8.32
N THR A 187 -15.06 -9.75 8.37
CA THR A 187 -16.45 -10.25 8.45
C THR A 187 -16.88 -10.86 7.13
N ILE A 188 -16.63 -10.17 6.01
CA ILE A 188 -16.81 -10.70 4.64
C ILE A 188 -15.99 -11.98 4.48
N GLY A 189 -14.75 -11.99 5.00
CA GLY A 189 -13.94 -13.20 5.11
C GLY A 189 -13.17 -13.55 3.86
N LEU A 190 -12.76 -12.56 3.05
CA LEU A 190 -11.99 -12.76 1.82
C LEU A 190 -10.73 -13.61 2.04
N GLN A 191 -10.03 -13.41 3.17
CA GLN A 191 -8.86 -14.22 3.54
C GLN A 191 -9.19 -15.73 3.63
N ARG A 192 -10.31 -16.08 4.28
CA ARG A 192 -10.75 -17.49 4.40
C ARG A 192 -11.19 -18.05 3.06
N THR A 193 -11.79 -17.22 2.20
CA THR A 193 -12.16 -17.61 0.84
C THR A 193 -10.92 -17.94 0.03
N ALA A 194 -9.92 -17.05 0.05
CA ALA A 194 -8.65 -17.26 -0.66
C ALA A 194 -7.90 -18.52 -0.18
N GLU A 195 -7.91 -18.79 1.12
CA GLU A 195 -7.35 -20.03 1.70
C GLU A 195 -8.04 -21.27 1.12
N LYS A 196 -9.38 -21.32 1.20
CA LYS A 196 -10.17 -22.44 0.67
C LYS A 196 -10.03 -22.60 -0.84
N THR A 197 -9.91 -21.50 -1.59
CA THR A 197 -9.69 -21.57 -3.04
C THR A 197 -8.32 -22.17 -3.33
N LEU A 198 -7.26 -21.74 -2.63
CA LEU A 198 -5.94 -22.35 -2.78
C LEU A 198 -5.96 -23.84 -2.44
N ASP A 199 -6.58 -24.21 -1.31
CA ASP A 199 -6.73 -25.62 -0.91
C ASP A 199 -7.40 -26.44 -2.01
N TRP A 200 -8.49 -25.93 -2.59
CA TRP A 200 -9.17 -26.59 -3.71
C TRP A 200 -8.23 -26.79 -4.91
N TYR A 201 -7.47 -25.77 -5.32
CA TYR A 201 -6.53 -25.91 -6.44
C TYR A 201 -5.46 -26.96 -6.14
N VAL A 202 -4.92 -26.99 -4.92
CA VAL A 202 -3.89 -27.95 -4.50
C VAL A 202 -4.43 -29.38 -4.46
N GLU A 203 -5.61 -29.58 -3.88
CA GLU A 203 -6.26 -30.89 -3.80
C GLU A 203 -6.60 -31.46 -5.18
N HIS A 204 -6.87 -30.60 -6.16
CA HIS A 204 -7.28 -31.01 -7.51
C HIS A 204 -6.14 -30.99 -8.54
N ALA A 205 -4.94 -30.50 -8.20
CA ALA A 205 -3.82 -30.40 -9.13
C ALA A 205 -3.47 -31.74 -9.81
N ASP A 206 -3.54 -32.84 -9.08
CA ASP A 206 -3.23 -34.17 -9.64
C ASP A 206 -4.30 -34.71 -10.62
N THR A 207 -5.50 -34.11 -10.62
CA THR A 207 -6.67 -34.60 -11.37
C THR A 207 -7.21 -33.63 -12.42
N ILE A 208 -6.99 -32.33 -12.24
CA ILE A 208 -7.41 -31.24 -13.13
C ILE A 208 -6.13 -30.56 -13.65
N PRO A 209 -5.70 -30.84 -14.90
CA PRO A 209 -4.49 -30.29 -15.49
C PRO A 209 -4.44 -28.76 -15.45
N GLU A 210 -5.58 -28.09 -15.63
CA GLU A 210 -5.70 -26.64 -15.60
C GLU A 210 -5.41 -26.08 -14.19
N ALA A 211 -5.77 -26.81 -13.14
CA ALA A 211 -5.47 -26.41 -11.77
C ALA A 211 -3.97 -26.53 -11.48
N ALA A 212 -3.33 -27.62 -11.92
CA ALA A 212 -1.87 -27.79 -11.81
C ALA A 212 -1.12 -26.70 -12.58
N TYR A 213 -1.55 -26.43 -13.82
CA TYR A 213 -0.95 -25.40 -14.66
C TYR A 213 -1.08 -24.01 -14.03
N ALA A 214 -2.27 -23.65 -13.53
CA ALA A 214 -2.49 -22.38 -12.86
C ALA A 214 -1.59 -22.22 -11.63
N LEU A 215 -1.44 -23.27 -10.81
CA LEU A 215 -0.53 -23.27 -9.65
C LEU A 215 0.94 -23.11 -10.06
N GLU A 216 1.39 -23.73 -11.14
CA GLU A 216 2.76 -23.58 -11.67
C GLU A 216 3.04 -22.12 -12.07
N LEU A 217 2.13 -21.50 -12.82
CA LEU A 217 2.27 -20.11 -13.26
C LEU A 217 2.26 -19.14 -12.09
N MET A 218 1.29 -19.29 -11.18
CA MET A 218 1.20 -18.48 -9.97
C MET A 218 2.44 -18.64 -9.09
N THR A 219 2.96 -19.86 -8.94
CA THR A 219 4.18 -20.11 -8.15
C THR A 219 5.37 -19.40 -8.78
N SER A 220 5.50 -19.47 -10.10
CA SER A 220 6.58 -18.79 -10.83
C SER A 220 6.51 -17.27 -10.63
N GLN A 221 5.32 -16.68 -10.72
CA GLN A 221 5.12 -15.25 -10.49
C GLN A 221 5.38 -14.83 -9.04
N VAL A 222 4.90 -15.62 -8.07
CA VAL A 222 5.20 -15.42 -6.64
C VAL A 222 6.71 -15.43 -6.39
N ASN A 223 7.44 -16.36 -6.99
CA ASN A 223 8.90 -16.42 -6.89
C ASN A 223 9.56 -15.18 -7.50
N GLY A 224 9.04 -14.65 -8.62
CA GLY A 224 9.50 -13.40 -9.21
C GLY A 224 9.28 -12.19 -8.31
N ILE A 225 8.09 -12.08 -7.71
CA ILE A 225 7.75 -11.02 -6.74
C ILE A 225 8.71 -11.07 -5.54
N ASN A 226 8.89 -12.25 -4.95
CA ASN A 226 9.78 -12.45 -3.82
C ASN A 226 11.25 -12.19 -4.19
N ALA A 227 11.67 -12.57 -5.40
CA ALA A 227 13.01 -12.28 -5.87
C ALA A 227 13.31 -10.78 -5.97
N PHE A 228 12.35 -9.97 -6.42
CA PHE A 228 12.51 -8.52 -6.37
C PHE A 228 12.66 -8.06 -4.92
N MET A 229 11.77 -8.50 -4.03
CA MET A 229 11.81 -8.13 -2.62
C MET A 229 13.14 -8.47 -1.94
N ASP A 230 13.68 -9.65 -2.20
CA ASP A 230 14.97 -10.11 -1.68
C ASP A 230 16.17 -9.33 -2.26
N SER A 231 16.02 -8.81 -3.49
CA SER A 231 17.05 -8.02 -4.17
C SER A 231 16.99 -6.52 -3.86
N MET A 232 15.99 -6.05 -3.11
CA MET A 232 15.82 -4.63 -2.82
C MET A 232 17.04 -4.06 -2.08
N THR A 233 17.47 -2.90 -2.54
CA THR A 233 18.46 -2.05 -1.88
C THR A 233 17.77 -0.85 -1.26
N SER A 234 18.51 -0.01 -0.52
CA SER A 234 17.97 1.29 -0.06
C SER A 234 17.48 2.16 -1.23
N GLU A 235 18.09 2.04 -2.41
CA GLU A 235 17.75 2.86 -3.58
C GLU A 235 16.49 2.38 -4.31
N THR A 236 16.27 1.06 -4.37
CA THR A 236 15.15 0.44 -5.10
C THR A 236 13.92 0.16 -4.24
N ARG A 237 14.06 0.19 -2.91
CA ARG A 237 12.93 0.07 -1.99
C ARG A 237 11.94 1.22 -2.18
N PRO A 238 10.61 0.98 -2.28
CA PRO A 238 9.62 2.06 -2.31
C PRO A 238 9.70 2.98 -1.07
N ILE A 239 9.55 4.28 -1.30
CA ILE A 239 9.69 5.32 -0.27
C ILE A 239 8.65 5.19 0.84
N GLU A 240 7.48 4.70 0.51
CA GLU A 240 6.35 4.52 1.42
C GLU A 240 6.70 3.52 2.54
N PHE A 241 7.47 2.46 2.23
CA PHE A 241 7.94 1.52 3.24
C PHE A 241 8.85 2.20 4.27
N VAL A 242 9.73 3.09 3.81
CA VAL A 242 10.63 3.85 4.69
C VAL A 242 9.86 4.89 5.51
N LEU A 243 8.88 5.56 4.89
CA LEU A 243 8.05 6.56 5.56
C LEU A 243 7.15 5.96 6.62
N LEU A 244 6.60 4.77 6.39
CA LEU A 244 5.68 4.08 7.30
C LEU A 244 6.41 3.13 8.26
N GLY A 245 7.70 2.83 8.00
CA GLY A 245 8.49 1.94 8.84
C GLY A 245 8.01 0.50 8.79
N ILE A 246 7.45 0.10 7.65
CA ILE A 246 6.93 -1.25 7.40
C ILE A 246 7.85 -1.99 6.44
N GLU A 247 7.97 -3.29 6.66
CA GLU A 247 8.66 -4.20 5.76
C GLU A 247 7.62 -5.12 5.11
N PRO A 248 7.70 -5.37 3.79
CA PRO A 248 6.74 -6.24 3.13
C PRO A 248 6.92 -7.68 3.58
N GLU A 249 5.81 -8.36 3.87
CA GLU A 249 5.80 -9.81 4.10
C GLU A 249 6.09 -10.54 2.77
N PRO A 250 6.70 -11.75 2.81
CA PRO A 250 6.81 -12.59 1.64
C PRO A 250 5.46 -12.79 0.95
N TRP A 251 5.46 -12.70 -0.38
CA TRP A 251 4.29 -12.93 -1.20
C TRP A 251 4.05 -14.43 -1.31
N THR A 252 2.79 -14.84 -1.22
CA THR A 252 2.37 -16.24 -1.22
C THR A 252 1.34 -16.51 -2.30
N LEU A 253 1.10 -17.79 -2.61
CA LEU A 253 0.02 -18.19 -3.51
C LEU A 253 -1.35 -17.72 -3.00
N GLN A 254 -1.58 -17.76 -1.68
CA GLN A 254 -2.82 -17.30 -1.07
C GLN A 254 -3.06 -15.81 -1.35
N ASP A 255 -2.00 -15.00 -1.43
CA ASP A 255 -2.12 -13.57 -1.72
C ASP A 255 -2.65 -13.30 -3.14
N MET A 256 -2.30 -14.16 -4.12
CA MET A 256 -2.85 -14.10 -5.47
C MET A 256 -4.38 -14.31 -5.45
N PHE A 257 -4.84 -15.34 -4.73
CA PHE A 257 -6.26 -15.63 -4.57
C PHE A 257 -7.01 -14.59 -3.74
N LEU A 258 -6.33 -13.96 -2.77
CA LEU A 258 -6.88 -12.85 -2.00
C LEU A 258 -7.11 -11.63 -2.90
N GLY A 259 -6.15 -11.30 -3.76
CA GLY A 259 -6.29 -10.24 -4.75
C GLY A 259 -7.48 -10.48 -5.68
N ALA A 260 -7.62 -11.72 -6.19
CA ALA A 260 -8.75 -12.09 -7.04
C ALA A 260 -10.08 -11.98 -6.29
N SER A 261 -10.14 -12.46 -5.03
CA SER A 261 -11.34 -12.36 -4.18
C SER A 261 -11.73 -10.92 -3.90
N PHE A 262 -10.75 -10.03 -3.73
CA PHE A 262 -10.97 -8.60 -3.51
C PHE A 262 -11.61 -7.93 -4.73
N ILE A 263 -11.13 -8.27 -5.94
CA ILE A 263 -11.73 -7.78 -7.19
C ILE A 263 -13.13 -8.36 -7.40
N THR A 264 -13.33 -9.65 -7.14
CA THR A 264 -14.67 -10.25 -7.21
C THR A 264 -15.65 -9.51 -6.29
N TRP A 265 -15.25 -9.28 -5.04
CA TRP A 265 -16.06 -8.54 -4.07
C TRP A 265 -16.41 -7.12 -4.57
N SER A 266 -15.44 -6.39 -5.13
CA SER A 266 -15.69 -5.04 -5.66
C SER A 266 -16.59 -5.01 -6.90
N LEU A 267 -16.86 -6.16 -7.51
CA LEU A 267 -17.73 -6.32 -8.68
C LEU A 267 -19.07 -7.02 -8.37
N THR A 268 -19.36 -7.35 -7.10
CA THR A 268 -20.54 -8.15 -6.68
C THR A 268 -21.84 -7.32 -6.58
N GLY A 269 -21.87 -6.09 -7.08
CA GLY A 269 -23.02 -5.17 -6.93
C GLY A 269 -22.86 -4.24 -5.74
N ASP A 270 -23.96 -3.63 -5.28
CA ASP A 270 -23.94 -2.72 -4.14
C ASP A 270 -25.16 -2.89 -3.23
N PHE A 271 -25.27 -2.00 -2.24
CA PHE A 271 -26.35 -2.02 -1.25
C PHE A 271 -27.48 -1.04 -1.63
N ASP A 272 -27.60 -0.66 -2.91
CA ASP A 272 -28.64 0.27 -3.37
C ASP A 272 -30.04 -0.29 -3.12
N ASP A 273 -30.21 -1.61 -3.04
CA ASP A 273 -31.46 -2.25 -2.64
C ASP A 273 -31.95 -1.83 -1.25
N LEU A 274 -31.05 -1.63 -0.30
CA LEU A 274 -31.42 -1.10 1.02
C LEU A 274 -31.89 0.35 0.95
N ILE A 275 -31.23 1.15 0.11
CA ILE A 275 -31.60 2.55 -0.13
C ILE A 275 -32.96 2.62 -0.84
N ARG A 276 -33.18 1.75 -1.83
CA ARG A 276 -34.43 1.59 -2.56
C ARG A 276 -35.58 1.17 -1.64
N LEU A 277 -35.35 0.20 -0.75
CA LEU A 277 -36.33 -0.20 0.27
C LEU A 277 -36.73 0.98 1.17
N TRP A 278 -35.75 1.75 1.65
CA TRP A 278 -36.01 2.95 2.45
C TRP A 278 -36.77 4.02 1.69
N LEU A 279 -36.36 4.32 0.45
CA LEU A 279 -37.02 5.30 -0.41
C LEU A 279 -38.48 4.91 -0.66
N ARG A 280 -38.76 3.63 -0.92
CA ARG A 280 -40.12 3.13 -1.12
C ARG A 280 -40.99 3.34 0.12
N ASP A 281 -40.45 3.03 1.31
CA ASP A 281 -41.15 3.21 2.59
C ASP A 281 -41.43 4.69 2.94
N HIS A 282 -40.52 5.59 2.56
CA HIS A 282 -40.64 7.03 2.85
C HIS A 282 -41.49 7.79 1.84
N ILE A 283 -41.44 7.41 0.56
CA ILE A 283 -42.24 8.03 -0.51
C ILE A 283 -43.73 7.76 -0.29
N GLN A 284 -44.09 6.58 0.25
CA GLN A 284 -45.48 6.15 0.52
C GLN A 284 -46.42 6.33 -0.68
N ASN A 285 -45.88 6.27 -1.89
CA ASN A 285 -46.58 6.38 -3.16
C ASN A 285 -45.90 5.47 -4.18
N GLU A 286 -46.46 4.28 -4.37
CA GLU A 286 -45.87 3.23 -5.21
C GLU A 286 -45.68 3.69 -6.66
N THR A 287 -46.66 4.41 -7.22
CA THR A 287 -46.59 4.89 -8.60
C THR A 287 -45.44 5.88 -8.79
N MET A 288 -45.26 6.82 -7.85
CA MET A 288 -44.15 7.77 -7.90
C MET A 288 -42.79 7.06 -7.73
N TYR A 289 -42.72 6.06 -6.84
CA TYR A 289 -41.51 5.26 -6.66
C TYR A 289 -41.13 4.50 -7.93
N GLU A 290 -42.08 3.79 -8.56
CA GLU A 290 -41.85 3.04 -9.79
C GLU A 290 -41.48 3.94 -10.98
N GLU A 291 -42.03 5.17 -11.06
CA GLU A 291 -41.66 6.15 -12.07
C GLU A 291 -40.23 6.69 -11.90
N LEU A 292 -39.78 6.90 -10.65
CA LEU A 292 -38.45 7.43 -10.35
C LEU A 292 -37.35 6.36 -10.34
N TYR A 293 -37.68 5.15 -9.89
CA TYR A 293 -36.74 4.04 -9.68
C TYR A 293 -37.24 2.74 -10.32
N PRO A 294 -37.44 2.71 -11.65
CA PRO A 294 -37.92 1.50 -12.31
C PRO A 294 -36.93 0.35 -12.10
N THR A 295 -37.44 -0.86 -11.93
CA THR A 295 -36.64 -2.10 -11.86
C THR A 295 -35.94 -2.38 -13.19
N LEU A 296 -36.59 -2.04 -14.30
CA LEU A 296 -36.04 -2.16 -15.65
C LEU A 296 -35.93 -0.77 -16.27
N MET A 297 -34.70 -0.32 -16.47
CA MET A 297 -34.43 0.93 -17.18
C MET A 297 -34.85 0.80 -18.65
N PRO A 298 -35.55 1.78 -19.23
CA PRO A 298 -36.08 1.71 -20.60
C PRO A 298 -35.00 1.68 -21.69
N TYR A 299 -33.74 1.93 -21.33
CA TYR A 299 -32.57 1.91 -22.21
C TYR A 299 -31.69 0.67 -22.04
N LEU A 300 -32.07 -0.30 -21.18
CA LEU A 300 -31.45 -1.62 -21.16
C LEU A 300 -31.80 -2.36 -22.46
N SER A 301 -30.90 -2.29 -23.43
CA SER A 301 -30.95 -3.13 -24.62
C SER A 301 -30.03 -4.32 -24.40
N TYR A 302 -30.56 -5.54 -24.52
CA TYR A 302 -29.72 -6.74 -24.51
C TYR A 302 -28.74 -6.67 -25.68
N VAL A 303 -27.44 -6.89 -25.39
CA VAL A 303 -26.35 -6.86 -26.40
C VAL A 303 -26.59 -7.92 -27.48
N VAL A 304 -27.27 -9.01 -27.13
CA VAL A 304 -27.76 -10.01 -28.08
C VAL A 304 -29.25 -9.79 -28.30
N SER A 305 -29.60 -9.01 -29.33
CA SER A 305 -31.00 -8.77 -29.72
C SER A 305 -31.75 -10.04 -30.14
N GLU A 306 -31.00 -11.10 -30.48
CA GLU A 306 -31.48 -12.42 -30.91
C GLU A 306 -31.38 -13.50 -29.82
N GLN A 307 -31.31 -13.13 -28.53
CA GLN A 307 -31.77 -14.06 -27.49
C GLN A 307 -33.32 -14.10 -27.48
N THR A 308 -33.89 -14.46 -28.64
CA THR A 308 -34.85 -15.56 -28.67
C THR A 308 -34.31 -16.63 -27.75
N TYR A 309 -35.04 -16.95 -26.68
CA TYR A 309 -34.93 -18.17 -25.87
C TYR A 309 -33.80 -19.08 -26.37
N LEU A 310 -32.59 -18.93 -25.82
CA LEU A 310 -31.60 -19.99 -25.95
C LEU A 310 -32.27 -21.21 -25.34
N ASN A 311 -32.71 -22.16 -26.17
CA ASN A 311 -33.16 -23.43 -25.65
C ASN A 311 -31.89 -24.11 -25.15
N LEU A 312 -31.69 -24.09 -23.83
CA LEU A 312 -30.48 -24.62 -23.19
C LEU A 312 -30.32 -26.13 -23.44
N GLU A 313 -31.36 -26.82 -23.93
CA GLU A 313 -31.28 -28.17 -24.49
C GLU A 313 -30.37 -28.27 -25.73
N ASP A 314 -30.26 -27.21 -26.53
CA ASP A 314 -29.41 -27.16 -27.72
C ASP A 314 -27.93 -26.87 -27.39
N TYR A 315 -27.62 -26.51 -26.14
CA TYR A 315 -26.28 -26.17 -25.65
C TYR A 315 -25.99 -26.82 -24.28
N PRO A 316 -25.95 -28.18 -24.22
CA PRO A 316 -25.83 -28.92 -22.96
C PRO A 316 -24.54 -28.65 -22.18
N ASP A 317 -23.50 -28.13 -22.85
CA ASP A 317 -22.19 -27.84 -22.27
C ASP A 317 -21.98 -26.33 -21.97
N ALA A 318 -23.03 -25.51 -22.04
CA ALA A 318 -22.93 -24.09 -21.71
C ALA A 318 -22.59 -23.90 -20.21
N PRO A 319 -21.59 -23.06 -19.87
CA PRO A 319 -21.32 -22.69 -18.48
C PRO A 319 -22.56 -22.05 -17.86
N GLY A 320 -23.04 -22.59 -16.73
CA GLY A 320 -24.24 -22.08 -16.06
C GLY A 320 -25.56 -22.67 -16.55
N GLY A 321 -25.54 -23.93 -17.01
CA GLY A 321 -26.75 -24.70 -17.35
C GLY A 321 -27.89 -24.44 -16.37
N HIS A 322 -29.13 -24.40 -16.91
CA HIS A 322 -30.35 -23.95 -16.23
C HIS A 322 -30.21 -24.03 -14.70
N PRO A 323 -29.92 -22.92 -13.97
CA PRO A 323 -30.39 -22.90 -12.61
C PRO A 323 -31.87 -23.22 -12.76
N ALA A 324 -32.33 -24.33 -12.17
CA ALA A 324 -33.75 -24.54 -11.99
C ALA A 324 -34.24 -23.19 -11.49
N ALA A 325 -35.19 -22.56 -12.20
CA ALA A 325 -35.79 -21.32 -11.72
C ALA A 325 -36.08 -21.62 -10.26
N PRO A 326 -35.37 -20.95 -9.30
CA PRO A 326 -35.40 -21.36 -7.91
C PRO A 326 -36.86 -21.49 -7.62
N ALA A 327 -37.31 -22.71 -7.23
CA ALA A 327 -38.72 -23.02 -7.11
C ALA A 327 -39.31 -21.82 -6.41
N GLN A 328 -40.12 -21.01 -7.13
CA GLN A 328 -40.54 -19.73 -6.59
C GLN A 328 -41.08 -20.11 -5.24
N SER A 329 -40.42 -19.60 -4.20
CA SER A 329 -40.89 -19.80 -2.86
C SER A 329 -42.19 -19.02 -2.86
N THR A 330 -43.28 -19.69 -3.23
CA THR A 330 -44.65 -19.24 -3.05
C THR A 330 -45.00 -19.35 -1.57
N GLY A 331 -44.03 -19.06 -0.69
CA GLY A 331 -44.34 -18.58 0.63
C GLY A 331 -45.08 -17.28 0.42
N GLU A 332 -46.40 -17.37 0.30
CA GLU A 332 -47.33 -16.24 0.40
C GLU A 332 -47.13 -15.45 1.71
N ASP A 333 -46.29 -15.96 2.63
CA ASP A 333 -45.91 -15.38 3.92
C ASP A 333 -44.51 -14.74 3.97
N ALA A 334 -43.73 -14.69 2.87
CA ALA A 334 -42.48 -13.94 2.84
C ALA A 334 -42.78 -12.44 2.90
N LYS A 335 -42.92 -11.91 4.11
CA LYS A 335 -43.07 -10.46 4.32
C LYS A 335 -41.77 -9.79 3.91
N LEU A 336 -41.86 -8.71 3.14
CA LEU A 336 -40.78 -7.74 3.02
C LEU A 336 -40.31 -7.40 4.42
N ALA A 337 -39.03 -7.65 4.68
CA ALA A 337 -38.46 -7.34 5.98
C ALA A 337 -38.52 -5.83 6.22
N ALA A 338 -39.22 -5.42 7.27
CA ALA A 338 -39.16 -4.05 7.74
C ALA A 338 -37.87 -3.87 8.56
N ILE A 339 -36.90 -3.16 8.00
CA ILE A 339 -35.73 -2.72 8.76
C ILE A 339 -36.11 -1.38 9.38
N ALA A 340 -36.02 -1.28 10.71
CA ALA A 340 -36.25 -0.02 11.41
C ALA A 340 -35.25 1.05 10.91
N GLU A 341 -35.72 2.28 10.73
CA GLU A 341 -34.94 3.39 10.13
C GLU A 341 -33.58 3.58 10.83
N ASP A 342 -33.57 3.55 12.16
CA ASP A 342 -32.36 3.68 12.99
C ASP A 342 -31.34 2.55 12.73
N LYS A 343 -31.83 1.33 12.48
CA LYS A 343 -30.99 0.18 12.12
C LYS A 343 -30.44 0.32 10.71
N LEU A 344 -31.24 0.83 9.77
CA LEU A 344 -30.78 1.07 8.41
C LEU A 344 -29.73 2.19 8.37
N GLU A 345 -29.97 3.32 9.04
CA GLU A 345 -28.99 4.41 9.13
C GLU A 345 -27.67 3.92 9.72
N SER A 346 -27.74 3.13 10.80
CA SER A 346 -26.55 2.51 11.41
C SER A 346 -25.84 1.54 10.47
N LEU A 347 -26.59 0.74 9.71
CA LEU A 347 -26.06 -0.19 8.72
C LEU A 347 -25.38 0.56 7.57
N LEU A 348 -26.03 1.55 6.98
CA LEU A 348 -25.46 2.39 5.91
C LEU A 348 -24.22 3.14 6.42
N ALA A 349 -24.25 3.71 7.62
CA ALA A 349 -23.07 4.35 8.22
C ALA A 349 -21.90 3.38 8.45
N THR A 350 -22.18 2.09 8.60
CA THR A 350 -21.18 1.03 8.75
C THR A 350 -20.66 0.52 7.40
N ILE A 351 -21.55 0.36 6.42
CA ILE A 351 -21.25 -0.26 5.11
C ILE A 351 -20.65 0.76 4.13
N LEU A 352 -21.17 1.99 4.08
CA LEU A 352 -20.74 3.02 3.12
C LEU A 352 -19.22 3.27 3.14
N PRO A 353 -18.55 3.36 4.32
CA PRO A 353 -17.10 3.50 4.38
C PRO A 353 -16.29 2.29 3.90
N VAL A 354 -16.94 1.17 3.55
CA VAL A 354 -16.27 -0.07 3.11
C VAL A 354 -16.53 -0.42 1.67
N VAL A 355 -17.75 -0.17 1.20
CA VAL A 355 -18.07 -0.28 -0.23
C VAL A 355 -17.40 0.83 -1.03
N ASP A 356 -17.01 1.91 -0.33
CA ASP A 356 -16.21 2.96 -0.91
C ASP A 356 -15.12 3.47 0.06
N PRO A 357 -14.08 2.65 0.34
CA PRO A 357 -13.10 2.97 1.38
C PRO A 357 -12.20 4.16 1.01
N PHE A 358 -12.25 4.63 -0.24
CA PHE A 358 -11.42 5.72 -0.76
C PHE A 358 -12.19 6.80 -1.54
N GLY A 359 -13.54 6.78 -1.57
CA GLY A 359 -14.32 7.75 -2.35
C GLY A 359 -14.30 7.51 -3.87
N LEU A 360 -14.02 6.29 -4.30
CA LEU A 360 -13.91 5.80 -5.67
C LEU A 360 -15.25 5.36 -6.30
N LYS A 361 -16.42 5.51 -5.65
CA LYS A 361 -17.71 5.46 -6.37
C LYS A 361 -17.82 6.68 -7.30
N GLY A 362 -17.09 6.63 -8.42
CA GLY A 362 -17.34 7.43 -9.61
C GLY A 362 -18.36 6.74 -10.50
N GLU A 363 -18.81 7.42 -11.55
CA GLU A 363 -19.62 6.82 -12.61
C GLU A 363 -18.85 5.65 -13.23
N PHE A 364 -19.29 4.42 -12.94
CA PHE A 364 -18.73 3.23 -13.58
C PHE A 364 -19.28 3.12 -14.99
N GLY A 365 -18.37 2.97 -15.95
CA GLY A 365 -18.69 2.79 -17.36
C GLY A 365 -17.62 1.95 -18.02
N SER A 366 -17.94 1.33 -19.13
CA SER A 366 -16.95 0.71 -20.01
C SER A 366 -17.58 0.58 -21.38
N ASN A 367 -16.79 0.78 -22.43
CA ASN A 367 -17.22 0.46 -23.79
C ASN A 367 -16.52 -0.82 -24.24
N ASN A 368 -17.24 -1.65 -25.01
CA ASN A 368 -16.62 -2.78 -25.69
C ASN A 368 -17.33 -3.06 -27.01
N TRP A 369 -16.60 -2.97 -28.12
CA TRP A 369 -17.12 -3.19 -29.47
C TRP A 369 -16.35 -4.32 -30.14
N ALA A 370 -17.09 -5.27 -30.73
CA ALA A 370 -16.55 -6.28 -31.63
C ALA A 370 -17.19 -6.13 -33.01
N VAL A 371 -16.38 -5.95 -34.05
CA VAL A 371 -16.83 -5.80 -35.43
C VAL A 371 -16.34 -6.99 -36.25
N SER A 372 -17.26 -7.74 -36.83
CA SER A 372 -16.94 -8.83 -37.76
C SER A 372 -16.13 -8.33 -38.95
N GLY A 373 -15.16 -9.11 -39.41
CA GLY A 373 -14.37 -8.79 -40.60
C GLY A 373 -15.19 -8.53 -41.86
N SER A 374 -16.38 -9.10 -41.98
CA SER A 374 -17.34 -8.81 -43.06
C SER A 374 -17.82 -7.35 -43.09
N ARG A 375 -17.61 -6.60 -42.00
CA ARG A 375 -17.99 -5.19 -41.82
C ARG A 375 -16.78 -4.26 -41.73
N THR A 376 -15.57 -4.76 -41.99
CA THR A 376 -14.34 -3.95 -41.94
C THR A 376 -13.71 -3.85 -43.33
N ALA A 377 -12.98 -2.77 -43.61
CA ALA A 377 -12.34 -2.57 -44.91
C ALA A 377 -11.19 -3.57 -45.17
N THR A 378 -10.59 -4.13 -44.11
CA THR A 378 -9.47 -5.07 -44.19
C THR A 378 -9.91 -6.53 -44.30
N GLY A 379 -11.19 -6.83 -43.99
CA GLY A 379 -11.66 -8.21 -43.86
C GLY A 379 -11.32 -8.87 -42.52
N SER A 380 -10.53 -8.22 -41.66
CA SER A 380 -10.18 -8.72 -40.32
C SER A 380 -11.13 -8.19 -39.24
N PRO A 381 -11.41 -8.97 -38.18
CA PRO A 381 -12.21 -8.48 -37.07
C PRO A 381 -11.52 -7.30 -36.35
N LEU A 382 -12.32 -6.40 -35.77
CA LEU A 382 -11.83 -5.32 -34.91
C LEU A 382 -12.43 -5.47 -33.51
N LEU A 383 -11.59 -5.34 -32.49
CA LEU A 383 -12.01 -5.23 -31.09
C LEU A 383 -11.60 -3.86 -30.56
N CYS A 384 -12.49 -3.22 -29.80
CA CYS A 384 -12.20 -2.03 -29.02
C CYS A 384 -12.68 -2.27 -27.59
N ASN A 385 -11.74 -2.48 -26.67
CA ASN A 385 -12.01 -2.56 -25.24
C ASN A 385 -11.56 -1.27 -24.55
N ASP A 386 -12.48 -0.60 -23.88
CA ASP A 386 -12.29 0.73 -23.30
C ASP A 386 -12.89 0.76 -21.88
N PRO A 387 -12.23 0.14 -20.89
CA PRO A 387 -12.71 0.10 -19.51
C PRO A 387 -12.53 1.46 -18.83
N HIS A 388 -13.59 2.00 -18.20
CA HIS A 388 -13.49 3.24 -17.43
C HIS A 388 -13.33 2.91 -15.94
N MET A 389 -12.12 3.16 -15.45
CA MET A 389 -11.75 2.98 -14.05
C MET A 389 -11.35 4.33 -13.44
N PRO A 390 -11.47 4.49 -12.11
CA PRO A 390 -10.98 5.69 -11.44
C PRO A 390 -9.52 5.98 -11.78
N LEU A 391 -9.22 7.26 -12.03
CA LEU A 391 -7.85 7.71 -12.28
C LEU A 391 -7.10 7.77 -10.95
N THR A 392 -6.28 6.75 -10.69
CA THR A 392 -5.43 6.66 -9.49
C THR A 392 -3.95 6.74 -9.86
N VAL A 393 -3.11 7.14 -8.90
CA VAL A 393 -1.65 7.07 -9.01
C VAL A 393 -1.14 6.25 -7.83
N PRO A 394 -0.54 5.06 -8.06
CA PRO A 394 -0.42 4.36 -9.34
C PRO A 394 -1.81 3.91 -9.88
N ASN A 395 -1.91 3.71 -11.20
CA ASN A 395 -3.14 3.23 -11.84
C ASN A 395 -3.43 1.76 -11.44
N LEU A 396 -4.64 1.27 -11.69
CA LEU A 396 -5.01 -0.11 -11.32
C LEU A 396 -4.35 -1.16 -12.22
N VAL A 397 -4.32 -0.90 -13.53
CA VAL A 397 -3.83 -1.83 -14.54
C VAL A 397 -2.34 -1.64 -14.86
N TYR A 398 -1.69 -2.73 -15.25
CA TYR A 398 -0.27 -2.77 -15.61
C TYR A 398 -0.11 -3.41 -16.99
N GLU A 399 0.31 -2.64 -17.99
CA GLU A 399 0.52 -3.16 -19.34
C GLU A 399 1.79 -4.00 -19.41
N ALA A 400 1.72 -5.17 -20.05
CA ALA A 400 2.87 -6.05 -20.25
C ALA A 400 2.72 -6.89 -21.53
N HIS A 401 3.86 -7.33 -22.06
CA HIS A 401 3.94 -8.27 -23.16
C HIS A 401 4.79 -9.48 -22.76
N LEU A 402 4.27 -10.69 -22.94
CA LEU A 402 4.95 -11.95 -22.66
C LEU A 402 5.11 -12.73 -23.97
N SER A 403 6.35 -13.11 -24.28
CA SER A 403 6.72 -13.85 -25.49
C SER A 403 7.59 -15.04 -25.14
N VAL A 404 7.12 -16.23 -25.48
CA VAL A 404 7.77 -17.53 -25.35
C VAL A 404 7.68 -18.21 -26.72
N PRO A 405 8.82 -18.53 -27.37
CA PRO A 405 8.82 -19.12 -28.70
C PRO A 405 7.91 -20.35 -28.81
N ASP A 406 7.08 -20.37 -29.84
CA ASP A 406 6.14 -21.46 -30.18
C ASP A 406 5.09 -21.82 -29.09
N GLU A 407 4.97 -21.03 -28.02
CA GLU A 407 4.11 -21.36 -26.87
C GLU A 407 3.19 -20.20 -26.44
N LEU A 408 3.73 -18.98 -26.30
CA LEU A 408 2.99 -17.83 -25.78
C LEU A 408 3.43 -16.54 -26.46
N ASN A 409 2.49 -15.72 -26.92
CA ASN A 409 2.78 -14.38 -27.41
C ASN A 409 1.58 -13.48 -27.13
N VAL A 410 1.56 -12.85 -25.96
CA VAL A 410 0.38 -12.13 -25.45
C VAL A 410 0.76 -10.75 -24.95
N MET A 411 -0.03 -9.74 -25.32
CA MET A 411 0.13 -8.37 -24.86
C MET A 411 -1.21 -7.81 -24.41
N GLY A 412 -1.17 -7.02 -23.34
CA GLY A 412 -2.36 -6.32 -22.84
C GLY A 412 -2.16 -5.83 -21.42
N VAL A 413 -3.28 -5.62 -20.74
CA VAL A 413 -3.31 -5.18 -19.35
C VAL A 413 -3.38 -6.36 -18.39
N THR A 414 -2.53 -6.33 -17.39
CA THR A 414 -2.48 -7.23 -16.24
C THR A 414 -2.89 -6.47 -14.98
N LEU A 415 -3.14 -7.19 -13.89
CA LEU A 415 -3.32 -6.60 -12.56
C LEU A 415 -2.11 -6.99 -11.69
N PRO A 416 -1.42 -6.01 -11.06
CA PRO A 416 -0.27 -6.31 -10.21
C PRO A 416 -0.60 -7.34 -9.13
N GLY A 417 0.14 -8.46 -9.10
CA GLY A 417 -0.12 -9.56 -8.17
C GLY A 417 -1.21 -10.54 -8.60
N LEU A 418 -1.66 -10.50 -9.87
CA LEU A 418 -2.52 -11.52 -10.47
C LEU A 418 -1.87 -12.18 -11.70
N PRO A 419 -2.21 -13.44 -12.01
CA PRO A 419 -1.48 -14.26 -12.97
C PRO A 419 -2.08 -14.28 -14.37
N SER A 420 -2.47 -13.12 -14.91
CA SER A 420 -3.04 -13.10 -16.27
C SER A 420 -3.00 -11.73 -16.97
N VAL A 421 -3.09 -11.78 -18.30
CA VAL A 421 -3.47 -10.63 -19.13
C VAL A 421 -5.00 -10.61 -19.21
N GLU A 422 -5.60 -9.74 -18.42
CA GLU A 422 -7.05 -9.67 -18.20
C GLU A 422 -7.81 -9.16 -19.44
N ALA A 423 -7.21 -8.20 -20.15
CA ALA A 423 -7.68 -7.74 -21.45
C ALA A 423 -6.47 -7.51 -22.36
N GLY A 424 -6.56 -7.97 -23.60
CA GLY A 424 -5.41 -7.98 -24.48
C GLY A 424 -5.64 -8.71 -25.79
N PHE A 425 -4.54 -9.10 -26.41
CA PHE A 425 -4.54 -9.82 -27.67
C PHE A 425 -3.28 -10.68 -27.81
N ASN A 426 -3.36 -11.63 -28.72
CA ASN A 426 -2.24 -12.38 -29.25
C ASN A 426 -2.32 -12.41 -30.79
N ASP A 427 -1.52 -13.26 -31.42
CA ASP A 427 -1.47 -13.38 -32.89
C ASP A 427 -2.79 -13.85 -33.53
N TYR A 428 -3.73 -14.39 -32.75
CA TYR A 428 -4.95 -15.07 -33.24
C TYR A 428 -6.27 -14.49 -32.71
N ILE A 429 -6.29 -13.98 -31.48
CA ILE A 429 -7.50 -13.50 -30.80
C ILE A 429 -7.22 -12.22 -30.02
N ALA A 430 -8.28 -11.45 -29.77
CA ALA A 430 -8.30 -10.32 -28.86
C ALA A 430 -9.51 -10.46 -27.93
N TRP A 431 -9.37 -10.03 -26.68
CA TRP A 431 -10.44 -10.06 -25.68
C TRP A 431 -10.38 -8.84 -24.77
N GLY A 432 -11.50 -8.59 -24.12
CA GLY A 432 -11.65 -7.56 -23.11
C GLY A 432 -12.98 -7.73 -22.40
N PHE A 433 -13.19 -6.95 -21.36
CA PHE A 433 -14.36 -7.09 -20.50
C PHE A 433 -14.98 -5.72 -20.20
N THR A 434 -16.25 -5.76 -19.82
CA THR A 434 -17.01 -4.62 -19.28
C THR A 434 -17.83 -5.13 -18.11
N ASN A 435 -18.07 -4.28 -17.12
CA ASN A 435 -18.98 -4.65 -16.04
C ASN A 435 -20.39 -4.86 -16.61
N GLY A 436 -21.00 -6.03 -16.34
CA GLY A 436 -22.37 -6.35 -16.75
C GLY A 436 -23.44 -5.68 -15.89
N GLY A 437 -23.06 -5.06 -14.77
CA GLY A 437 -23.99 -4.42 -13.83
C GLY A 437 -24.97 -5.40 -13.20
N HIS A 438 -24.60 -6.68 -13.15
CA HIS A 438 -25.44 -7.72 -12.58
C HIS A 438 -25.56 -7.54 -11.07
N ASP A 439 -26.79 -7.53 -10.58
CA ASP A 439 -27.05 -7.69 -9.16
C ASP A 439 -26.87 -9.16 -8.79
N VAL A 440 -25.84 -9.42 -7.98
CA VAL A 440 -25.46 -10.75 -7.50
C VAL A 440 -25.29 -10.76 -5.97
N LEU A 441 -25.86 -9.76 -5.29
CA LEU A 441 -25.80 -9.61 -3.83
C LEU A 441 -27.23 -9.60 -3.26
N ASP A 442 -27.61 -10.68 -2.56
CA ASP A 442 -28.87 -10.73 -1.84
C ASP A 442 -28.72 -10.33 -0.37
N ILE A 443 -29.69 -9.59 0.16
CA ILE A 443 -29.73 -9.19 1.57
C ILE A 443 -30.93 -9.82 2.26
N PHE A 444 -30.67 -10.58 3.32
CA PHE A 444 -31.68 -11.26 4.12
C PHE A 444 -31.80 -10.58 5.49
N ALA A 445 -33.03 -10.35 5.94
CA ALA A 445 -33.28 -9.98 7.33
C ALA A 445 -33.63 -11.24 8.13
N GLU A 446 -32.90 -11.45 9.23
CA GLU A 446 -33.10 -12.59 10.12
C GLU A 446 -33.85 -12.17 11.40
N GLU A 447 -34.74 -13.03 11.88
CA GLU A 447 -35.33 -12.94 13.22
C GLU A 447 -34.53 -13.85 14.17
N LEU A 448 -33.86 -13.24 15.16
CA LEU A 448 -32.90 -13.92 16.06
C LEU A 448 -33.56 -14.67 17.22
#